data_AF-A0A847DZ06-F1
#
_entry.id   AF-A0A847DZ06-F1
#
_cell.length_a   1.000
_cell.length_b   1.000
_cell.length_c   1.000
_cell.angle_alpha   90.00
_cell.angle_beta   90.00
_cell.angle_gamma   90.00
#
_symmetry.space_group_name_H-M   'P 1'
#
loop_
_entity.id
_entity.type
_entity.pdbx_description
1 polymer ?
#
loop_
_entity_poly.entity_id
_entity_poly.type
_entity_poly.pdbx_seq_one_letter_code
_entity_poly.pdbx_strand_id
1 'polypeptide(L)'
;MERRPIRGGRLKSAGYDAREQLLEIEFVDGTLKTFKAVPAEVWRRFVASPNPASFYADRIDEEYPVVTGRAAGSPDARGKLDALFGTPPEDTNPRSSD
;
A
#
# COMPACT_ATOMS: atom_id res chain seq x y z
N MET A 1 14.08 3.53 -0.82
CA MET A 1 13.39 2.24 -0.60
C MET A 1 13.67 1.25 -1.73
N GLU A 2 14.22 0.09 -1.42
CA GLU A 2 14.35 -1.03 -2.37
C GLU A 2 13.19 -2.03 -2.13
N ARG A 3 12.40 -2.31 -3.18
CA ARG A 3 11.39 -3.37 -3.13
C ARG A 3 12.01 -4.66 -3.66
N ARG A 4 11.91 -5.72 -2.86
CA ARG A 4 12.36 -7.07 -3.24
C ARG A 4 11.16 -7.98 -3.49
N PRO A 5 11.16 -8.75 -4.59
CA PRO A 5 10.16 -9.78 -4.80
C PRO A 5 10.35 -10.87 -3.75
N ILE A 6 9.27 -11.19 -3.01
CA ILE A 6 9.30 -12.20 -1.95
C ILE A 6 8.54 -13.42 -2.48
N ARG A 7 9.24 -14.55 -2.61
CA ARG A 7 8.60 -15.83 -2.98
C ARG A 7 8.07 -16.49 -1.72
N GLY A 8 6.96 -15.95 -1.20
CA GLY A 8 6.46 -16.29 0.12
C GLY A 8 4.99 -16.62 0.13
N GLY A 9 4.54 -17.61 -0.66
CA GLY A 9 3.16 -18.10 -0.69
C GLY A 9 2.09 -17.02 -0.94
N ARG A 10 1.67 -16.34 0.13
CA ARG A 10 0.71 -15.22 0.12
C ARG A 10 1.33 -13.83 -0.08
N LEU A 11 2.65 -13.72 0.03
CA LEU A 11 3.39 -12.47 -0.20
C LEU A 11 3.91 -12.43 -1.63
N LYS A 12 3.76 -11.27 -2.28
CA LYS A 12 4.22 -11.01 -3.65
C LYS A 12 5.53 -10.23 -3.64
N SER A 13 5.56 -9.12 -2.90
CA SER A 13 6.72 -8.23 -2.81
C SER A 13 6.79 -7.60 -1.43
N ALA A 14 7.98 -7.21 -0.99
CA ALA A 14 8.15 -6.39 0.21
C ALA A 14 9.20 -5.31 -0.01
N GLY A 15 8.96 -4.12 0.51
CA GLY A 15 9.89 -3.00 0.51
C GLY A 15 10.21 -2.58 1.94
N TYR A 16 11.46 -2.23 2.20
CA TYR A 16 11.86 -1.72 3.50
C TYR A 16 12.65 -0.43 3.35
N ASP A 17 12.31 0.56 4.19
CA ASP A 17 13.05 1.80 4.33
C ASP A 17 13.67 1.89 5.72
N ALA A 18 15.01 1.85 5.77
CA ALA A 18 15.76 1.92 7.02
C ALA A 18 15.82 3.33 7.62
N ARG A 19 15.61 4.38 6.80
CA ARG A 19 15.65 5.77 7.27
C ARG A 19 14.38 6.11 8.03
N GLU A 20 13.25 5.63 7.52
CA GLU A 20 11.92 5.85 8.10
C GLU A 20 11.42 4.66 8.94
N GLN A 21 12.19 3.58 9.01
CA GLN A 21 11.83 2.33 9.69
C GLN A 21 10.45 1.83 9.23
N LEU A 22 10.25 1.83 7.92
CA LEU A 22 8.97 1.62 7.28
C LEU A 22 9.02 0.37 6.42
N LEU A 23 8.10 -0.56 6.68
CA LEU A 23 8.01 -1.84 5.97
C LEU A 23 6.69 -1.89 5.19
N GLU A 24 6.79 -2.06 3.88
CA GLU A 24 5.67 -2.26 2.98
C GLU A 24 5.63 -3.72 2.53
N ILE A 25 4.46 -4.33 2.58
CA ILE A 25 4.23 -5.71 2.15
C ILE A 25 3.07 -5.74 1.18
N GLU A 26 3.35 -6.23 -0.02
CA GLU A 26 2.37 -6.49 -1.07
C GLU A 26 2.00 -7.97 -1.05
N PHE A 27 0.71 -8.25 -0.90
CA PHE A 27 0.14 -9.58 -0.95
C PHE A 27 -0.19 -9.97 -2.39
N VAL A 28 -0.31 -11.27 -2.63
CA VAL A 28 -0.71 -11.79 -3.94
C VAL A 28 -2.11 -11.33 -4.35
N ASP A 29 -2.98 -11.05 -3.38
CA ASP A 29 -4.34 -10.53 -3.57
C ASP A 29 -4.39 -9.04 -3.98
N GLY A 30 -3.22 -8.37 -4.11
CA GLY A 30 -3.13 -6.94 -4.41
C GLY A 30 -3.29 -6.03 -3.20
N THR A 31 -3.43 -6.59 -2.00
CA THR A 31 -3.42 -5.81 -0.75
C THR A 31 -2.00 -5.31 -0.47
N LEU A 32 -1.88 -4.05 -0.06
CA LEU A 32 -0.63 -3.47 0.43
C LEU A 32 -0.82 -3.12 1.91
N LYS A 33 0.06 -3.61 2.77
CA LYS A 33 0.12 -3.23 4.18
C LYS A 33 1.41 -2.49 4.47
N THR A 34 1.30 -1.39 5.22
CA THR A 34 2.44 -0.58 5.63
C THR A 34 2.55 -0.56 7.16
N PHE A 35 3.74 -0.90 7.64
CA PHE A 35 4.12 -0.94 9.05
C PHE A 35 5.16 0.15 9.33
N LYS A 36 5.04 0.83 10.46
CA LYS A 36 6.01 1.84 10.92
C LYS A 36 6.73 1.37 12.17
N ALA A 37 7.85 2.02 12.49
CA ALA A 37 8.72 1.67 13.60
C ALA A 37 9.30 0.25 13.51
N VAL A 38 9.44 -0.29 12.28
CA VAL A 38 10.05 -1.60 12.05
C VAL A 38 11.57 -1.45 11.94
N PRO A 39 12.36 -2.03 12.86
CA PRO A 39 13.81 -1.91 12.83
C PRO A 39 14.44 -2.78 11.74
N ALA A 40 15.64 -2.40 11.28
CA ALA A 40 16.31 -3.05 10.15
C ALA A 40 16.67 -4.52 10.42
N GLU A 41 16.72 -4.89 11.69
CA GLU A 41 16.91 -6.26 12.18
C GLU A 41 15.74 -7.16 11.80
N VAL A 42 14.51 -6.65 11.92
CA VAL A 42 13.28 -7.36 11.55
C VAL A 42 13.26 -7.58 10.04
N TRP A 43 13.62 -6.56 9.25
CA TRP A 43 13.76 -6.71 7.80
C TRP A 43 14.80 -7.77 7.42
N ARG A 44 16.00 -7.73 8.02
CA ARG A 44 17.04 -8.72 7.76
C ARG A 44 16.57 -10.13 8.09
N ARG A 45 15.89 -10.32 9.22
CA ARG A 45 15.33 -11.63 9.61
C ARG A 45 14.19 -12.07 8.70
N PHE A 46 13.32 -11.16 8.28
CA PHE A 46 12.25 -11.44 7.35
C PHE A 46 12.79 -11.90 5.98
N VAL A 47 13.81 -11.23 5.45
CA VAL A 47 14.45 -11.60 4.17
C VAL A 47 15.28 -12.89 4.31
N ALA A 48 15.91 -13.11 5.46
CA ALA A 48 16.69 -14.33 5.72
C ALA A 48 15.80 -15.53 6.13
N SER A 49 14.52 -15.32 6.41
CA SER A 49 13.61 -16.37 6.84
C SER A 49 13.27 -17.30 5.67
N PRO A 50 13.29 -18.64 5.87
CA PRO A 50 12.81 -19.58 4.86
C PRO A 50 11.30 -19.43 4.60
N ASN A 51 10.55 -18.90 5.57
CA ASN A 51 9.10 -18.70 5.50
C ASN A 51 8.71 -17.25 5.85
N PRO A 52 8.81 -16.32 4.89
CA PRO A 52 8.55 -14.90 5.14
C PRO A 52 7.08 -14.64 5.51
N ALA A 53 6.11 -15.39 4.96
CA ALA A 53 4.69 -15.22 5.27
C ALA A 53 4.32 -15.50 6.74
N SER A 54 4.93 -16.54 7.31
CA SER A 54 4.75 -16.93 8.72
C SER A 54 5.48 -15.96 9.64
N PHE A 55 6.73 -15.60 9.30
CA PHE A 55 7.50 -14.61 10.07
C PHE A 55 6.78 -13.26 10.13
N TYR A 56 6.18 -12.83 9.02
CA TYR A 56 5.37 -11.62 8.99
C TYR A 56 4.15 -11.69 9.92
N ALA A 57 3.39 -12.79 9.93
CA ALA A 57 2.19 -12.91 10.77
C ALA A 57 2.53 -12.83 12.27
N ASP A 58 3.54 -13.60 12.67
CA ASP A 58 3.90 -13.81 14.07
C ASP A 58 4.74 -12.65 14.64
N ARG A 59 5.63 -12.07 13.83
CA ARG A 59 6.59 -11.04 14.30
C ARG A 59 6.27 -9.63 13.87
N ILE A 60 5.54 -9.42 12.78
CA ILE A 60 5.29 -8.07 12.27
C ILE A 60 3.84 -7.65 12.53
N ASP A 61 2.88 -8.53 12.27
CA ASP A 61 1.44 -8.25 12.45
C ASP A 61 1.04 -8.15 13.93
N GLU A 62 1.64 -8.96 14.81
CA GLU A 62 1.39 -8.91 16.27
C GLU A 62 2.24 -7.86 17.02
N GLU A 63 3.47 -7.59 16.58
CA GLU A 63 4.43 -6.79 17.36
C GLU A 63 4.47 -5.30 16.94
N TYR A 64 4.03 -4.96 15.72
CA TYR A 64 4.14 -3.60 15.19
C TYR A 64 2.80 -3.02 14.74
N PRO A 65 2.52 -1.74 15.05
CA PRO A 65 1.29 -1.09 14.63
C PRO A 65 1.25 -0.95 13.10
N VAL A 66 0.20 -1.52 12.49
CA VAL A 66 -0.13 -1.28 11.09
C VAL A 66 -0.64 0.15 10.94
N VAL A 67 -0.07 0.91 10.01
CA VAL A 67 -0.41 2.34 9.88
C VAL A 67 -1.35 2.60 8.72
N THR A 68 -1.23 1.82 7.65
CA THR A 68 -2.18 1.84 6.54
C THR A 68 -2.35 0.41 6.03
N GLY A 69 -3.52 -0.15 6.32
CA GLY A 69 -4.03 -1.39 5.73
C GLY A 69 -5.14 -1.09 4.72
N ARG A 70 -5.05 0.02 3.99
CA ARG A 70 -5.94 0.21 2.83
C ARG A 70 -5.26 -0.56 1.71
N ALA A 71 -5.84 -1.70 1.33
CA ALA A 71 -5.52 -2.39 0.07
C ALA A 71 -5.27 -1.29 -0.95
N ALA A 72 -4.02 -1.18 -1.44
CA ALA A 72 -3.61 -0.08 -2.30
C ALA A 72 -4.67 -0.01 -3.38
N GLY A 73 -5.51 1.03 -3.30
CA GLY A 73 -6.58 1.21 -4.25
C GLY A 73 -5.90 1.17 -5.59
N SER A 74 -6.38 0.30 -6.47
CA SER A 74 -6.05 0.39 -7.89
C SER A 74 -6.02 1.88 -8.26
N PRO A 75 -5.01 2.36 -9.00
CA PRO A 75 -4.94 3.77 -9.41
C PRO A 75 -6.24 4.24 -10.12
N ASP A 76 -7.10 3.31 -10.56
CA ASP A 76 -8.46 3.51 -11.06
C ASP A 76 -9.47 4.08 -10.05
N ALA A 77 -9.22 4.00 -8.74
CA ALA A 77 -10.15 4.50 -7.74
C ALA A 77 -10.21 6.03 -7.70
N ARG A 78 -9.15 6.76 -8.09
CA ARG A 78 -9.22 8.23 -8.17
C ARG A 78 -10.12 8.72 -9.31
N GLY A 79 -10.24 7.97 -10.41
CA GLY A 79 -11.11 8.34 -11.54
C GLY A 79 -12.60 8.14 -11.26
N LYS A 80 -12.97 7.17 -10.43
CA LYS A 80 -14.39 6.87 -10.12
C LYS A 80 -15.00 7.74 -9.03
N LEU A 81 -14.18 8.36 -8.18
CA LEU A 81 -14.67 9.28 -7.14
C LEU A 81 -14.99 10.65 -7.78
N ASP A 82 -14.13 11.14 -8.67
CA ASP A 82 -14.32 12.43 -9.35
C ASP A 82 -15.56 12.42 -10.28
N ALA A 83 -15.85 11.29 -10.94
CA ALA A 83 -17.04 11.13 -11.78
C ALA A 83 -18.37 11.05 -11.00
N LEU A 84 -18.32 10.77 -9.70
CA LEU A 84 -19.52 10.76 -8.83
C LEU A 84 -19.79 12.12 -8.18
N PHE A 85 -18.79 13.01 -8.14
CA PHE A 85 -18.90 14.36 -7.55
C PHE A 85 -18.75 15.49 -8.59
N GLY A 86 -18.46 15.17 -9.86
CA GLY A 86 -18.33 16.11 -10.97
C GLY A 86 -19.66 16.50 -11.61
N THR A 87 -20.22 17.59 -11.12
CA THR A 87 -21.04 18.65 -11.75
C THR A 87 -21.73 18.33 -13.10
N PRO A 88 -23.09 18.33 -13.18
CA PRO A 88 -23.75 18.50 -14.47
C PRO A 88 -23.38 19.88 -15.06
N PRO A 89 -23.13 19.97 -16.37
CA PRO A 89 -22.62 21.18 -17.01
C PRO A 89 -23.59 22.34 -16.81
N GLU A 90 -23.01 23.45 -16.34
CA GLU A 90 -23.60 24.78 -16.35
C GLU A 90 -24.02 25.11 -17.79
N ASP A 91 -25.32 25.03 -18.06
CA ASP A 91 -25.93 25.44 -19.32
C ASP A 91 -25.64 26.93 -19.51
N THR A 92 -24.88 27.20 -20.56
CA THR A 92 -24.35 28.52 -20.90
C THR A 92 -25.50 29.43 -21.31
N ASN A 93 -25.72 30.50 -20.55
CA ASN A 93 -26.49 31.65 -21.02
C ASN A 93 -25.52 32.74 -21.50
N PRO A 94 -25.33 32.91 -22.82
CA PRO A 94 -24.87 34.16 -23.38
C PRO A 94 -26.07 34.98 -23.88
N ARG A 95 -26.47 35.95 -23.07
CA ARG A 95 -27.24 37.11 -23.51
C ARG A 95 -26.31 38.02 -24.32
N SER A 96 -26.36 37.92 -25.64
CA SER A 96 -25.92 38.92 -26.64
C SER A 96 -27.10 39.10 -27.60
N SER A 97 -27.93 40.14 -27.50
CA SER A 97 -27.71 41.52 -27.97
C SER A 97 -27.50 41.58 -29.49
N ASP A 98 -28.62 41.63 -30.23
CA ASP A 98 -28.80 42.35 -31.49
C ASP A 98 -30.13 43.12 -31.38
#